data_AF-A0A3B0PIS2-F1
#
_entry.id   AF-A0A3B0PIS2-F1
#
_cell.length_a   1.000
_cell.length_b   1.000
_cell.length_c   1.000
_cell.angle_alpha   90.00
_cell.angle_beta   90.00
_cell.angle_gamma   90.00
#
_symmetry.space_group_name_H-M   'P 1'
#
loop_
_entity.id
_entity.type
_entity.pdbx_description
1 polymer ?
#
loop_
_entity_poly.entity_id
_entity_poly.type
_entity_poly.pdbx_seq_one_letter_code
_entity_poly.pdbx_strand_id
1 'polypeptide(L)'
;MKKKSLFRLASLIGAGSFAAVVPASCNSLIRSVNHTETVPDDSNRSNNNQDGDQGGLSNQSETRNQLSGLLNKQANQVGMYNEYKQIQAGLKSAYEAAKAVVDNTNSTSEQLNEAKTALENAISQAERNKDSFNQNNAQLIGVYNQIKEQISGINESLDRAAYSGIRAKLRPIYQAAIIVLQNGLQTAGGSAVSLPYATKVSSDLSAALAKLPEW
;
A
#
# COMPACT_ATOMS: atom_id res chain seq x y z
N MET A 1 30.40 -8.16 -37.38
CA MET A 1 29.12 -8.60 -37.99
C MET A 1 27.97 -8.10 -37.12
N LYS A 2 27.07 -7.31 -37.70
CA LYS A 2 25.90 -6.72 -37.02
C LYS A 2 24.84 -7.81 -36.79
N LYS A 3 24.35 -7.96 -35.57
CA LYS A 3 23.08 -8.66 -35.30
C LYS A 3 22.11 -7.69 -34.63
N LYS A 4 21.09 -7.31 -35.40
CA LYS A 4 19.87 -6.63 -34.96
C LYS A 4 18.77 -7.68 -34.84
N SER A 5 18.06 -7.69 -33.72
CA SER A 5 16.64 -8.13 -33.59
C SER A 5 16.25 -7.89 -32.12
N LEU A 6 15.61 -6.78 -31.75
CA LEU A 6 14.19 -6.47 -31.89
C LEU A 6 13.27 -7.63 -31.47
N PHE A 7 12.96 -7.71 -30.18
CA PHE A 7 11.67 -8.19 -29.70
C PHE A 7 11.16 -7.23 -28.63
N ARG A 8 10.21 -6.38 -29.02
CA ARG A 8 9.35 -5.63 -28.10
C ARG A 8 8.04 -6.41 -28.03
N LEU A 9 7.76 -7.04 -26.88
CA LEU A 9 6.45 -7.60 -26.60
C LEU A 9 5.54 -6.45 -26.17
N ALA A 10 4.78 -5.92 -27.13
CA ALA A 10 3.58 -5.15 -26.84
C ALA A 10 2.53 -6.14 -26.35
N SER A 11 2.30 -6.19 -25.03
CA SER A 11 1.10 -6.82 -24.50
C SER A 11 -0.06 -5.84 -24.68
N LEU A 12 -0.87 -6.14 -25.69
CA LEU A 12 -2.08 -5.44 -26.07
C LEU A 12 -3.27 -6.29 -25.59
N ILE A 13 -4.29 -5.61 -25.05
CA ILE A 13 -5.68 -6.08 -24.86
C ILE A 13 -5.97 -6.89 -23.58
N GLY A 14 -6.80 -6.26 -22.74
CA GLY A 14 -7.52 -6.89 -21.65
C GLY A 14 -8.45 -5.89 -20.95
N ALA A 15 -9.24 -5.13 -21.72
CA ALA A 15 -10.37 -4.37 -21.17
C ALA A 15 -11.44 -5.37 -20.72
N GLY A 16 -11.35 -5.80 -19.46
CA GLY A 16 -12.38 -6.56 -18.78
C GLY A 16 -13.35 -5.59 -18.12
N SER A 17 -14.51 -5.41 -18.74
CA SER A 17 -15.67 -4.74 -18.18
C SER A 17 -16.07 -5.41 -16.86
N PHE A 18 -16.00 -4.67 -15.74
CA PHE A 18 -16.73 -5.04 -14.53
C PHE A 18 -18.01 -4.23 -14.49
N ALA A 19 -19.12 -4.95 -14.61
CA ALA A 19 -20.46 -4.43 -14.45
C ALA A 19 -20.64 -3.85 -13.04
N ALA A 20 -21.33 -2.72 -12.98
CA ALA A 20 -21.79 -2.10 -11.76
C ALA A 20 -22.70 -3.06 -10.97
N VAL A 21 -22.37 -3.28 -9.70
CA VAL A 21 -23.27 -3.82 -8.69
C VAL A 21 -23.30 -2.83 -7.53
N VAL A 22 -24.45 -2.20 -7.35
CA VAL A 22 -24.94 -1.45 -6.19
C VAL A 22 -26.41 -1.88 -6.05
N PRO A 23 -27.07 -1.98 -4.87
CA PRO A 23 -26.69 -1.52 -3.52
C PRO A 23 -26.88 -2.59 -2.41
N ALA A 24 -26.38 -2.28 -1.20
CA ALA A 24 -27.17 -2.41 0.03
C ALA A 24 -26.54 -1.58 1.16
N SER A 25 -27.34 -0.66 1.67
CA SER A 25 -27.17 0.09 2.92
C SER A 25 -26.90 -0.82 4.12
N CYS A 26 -26.02 -0.40 5.03
CA CYS A 26 -26.11 -0.72 6.45
C CYS A 26 -25.62 0.49 7.28
N ASN A 27 -26.59 1.33 7.64
CA ASN A 27 -26.51 2.17 8.84
C ASN A 27 -26.43 1.25 10.07
N SER A 28 -25.36 1.33 10.86
CA SER A 28 -25.40 0.99 12.29
C SER A 28 -24.08 1.26 13.02
N LEU A 29 -23.65 2.52 13.13
CA LEU A 29 -22.77 2.94 14.23
C LEU A 29 -23.09 4.38 14.68
N ILE A 30 -24.30 4.62 15.17
CA ILE A 30 -24.52 5.73 16.11
C ILE A 30 -24.29 5.17 17.51
N ARG A 31 -23.08 5.40 18.04
CA ARG A 31 -22.83 5.32 19.47
C ARG A 31 -23.33 6.64 20.07
N SER A 32 -24.34 6.55 20.93
CA SER A 32 -24.97 7.67 21.64
C SER A 32 -23.96 8.61 22.29
N VAL A 33 -23.99 9.89 21.91
CA VAL A 33 -23.45 10.97 22.74
C VAL A 33 -24.63 11.53 23.54
N ASN A 34 -24.58 11.33 24.86
CA ASN A 34 -25.49 11.98 25.80
C ASN A 34 -25.36 13.50 25.65
N HIS A 35 -26.42 14.16 25.17
CA HIS A 35 -26.62 15.59 25.41
C HIS A 35 -27.56 15.73 26.60
N THR A 36 -26.99 16.10 27.75
CA THR A 36 -27.74 16.70 28.86
C THR A 36 -28.07 18.14 28.48
N GLU A 37 -29.35 18.41 28.21
CA GLU A 37 -29.90 19.76 28.17
C GLU A 37 -29.97 20.34 29.59
N THR A 38 -29.43 21.53 29.78
CA THR A 38 -29.93 22.46 30.79
C THR A 38 -30.08 23.84 30.16
N VAL A 39 -31.35 24.23 30.07
CA VAL A 39 -31.95 25.47 29.57
C VAL A 39 -31.31 26.73 30.19
N PRO A 40 -31.22 27.85 29.44
CA PRO A 40 -31.41 29.17 30.00
C PRO A 40 -32.67 29.86 29.46
N ASP A 41 -33.32 30.54 30.41
CA ASP A 41 -34.56 31.30 30.33
C ASP A 41 -34.55 32.46 29.32
N ASP A 42 -35.74 32.76 28.81
CA ASP A 42 -36.07 33.66 27.71
C ASP A 42 -36.08 35.12 28.17
N SER A 43 -35.46 36.03 27.40
CA SER A 43 -36.07 37.33 27.08
C SER A 43 -35.23 38.21 26.15
N ASN A 44 -35.86 38.53 25.01
CA ASN A 44 -35.95 39.88 24.44
C ASN A 44 -34.72 40.47 23.71
N ARG A 45 -34.70 40.35 22.37
CA ARG A 45 -34.82 41.53 21.46
C ARG A 45 -34.80 41.16 19.97
N SER A 46 -35.78 41.72 19.26
CA SER A 46 -35.92 41.85 17.82
C SER A 46 -34.67 42.39 17.11
N ASN A 47 -34.27 41.79 15.99
CA ASN A 47 -34.34 42.43 14.66
C ASN A 47 -33.74 41.57 13.54
N ASN A 48 -34.42 41.61 12.39
CA ASN A 48 -34.06 41.09 11.08
C ASN A 48 -32.58 41.28 10.71
N ASN A 49 -32.00 40.26 10.10
CA ASN A 49 -31.52 40.34 8.72
C ASN A 49 -31.37 38.94 8.13
N GLN A 50 -32.02 38.74 6.98
CA GLN A 50 -31.62 37.74 6.00
C GLN A 50 -30.16 37.98 5.65
N ASP A 51 -29.29 37.03 5.97
CA ASP A 51 -28.03 36.87 5.26
C ASP A 51 -28.03 35.47 4.65
N GLY A 52 -27.86 35.47 3.33
CA GLY A 52 -27.96 34.29 2.50
C GLY A 52 -26.97 33.23 2.92
N ASP A 53 -27.48 32.02 3.11
CA ASP A 53 -26.71 30.79 3.10
C ASP A 53 -26.04 30.62 1.72
N GLN A 54 -24.85 31.22 1.59
CA GLN A 54 -23.86 30.88 0.56
C GLN A 54 -22.70 30.09 1.18
N GLY A 55 -22.94 29.32 2.24
CA GLY A 55 -21.91 28.50 2.91
C GLY A 55 -21.60 27.18 2.19
N GLY A 56 -22.40 26.77 1.21
CA GLY A 56 -22.35 25.41 0.65
C GLY A 56 -21.21 25.12 -0.34
N LEU A 57 -20.72 26.12 -1.09
CA LEU A 57 -19.79 25.91 -2.21
C LEU A 57 -18.31 26.01 -1.82
N SER A 58 -17.97 26.84 -0.84
CA SER A 58 -16.59 27.02 -0.37
C SER A 58 -16.06 25.75 0.30
N ASN A 59 -16.88 25.12 1.15
CA ASN A 59 -16.47 23.91 1.87
C ASN A 59 -16.34 22.69 0.93
N GLN A 60 -17.25 22.52 -0.03
CA GLN A 60 -17.21 21.37 -0.95
C GLN A 60 -15.99 21.38 -1.87
N SER A 61 -15.69 22.53 -2.48
CA SER A 61 -14.53 22.69 -3.35
C SER A 61 -13.22 22.50 -2.57
N GLU A 62 -13.15 23.04 -1.36
CA GLU A 62 -12.00 22.88 -0.48
C GLU A 62 -11.80 21.41 -0.06
N THR A 63 -12.84 20.72 0.42
CA THR A 63 -12.75 19.30 0.78
C THR A 63 -12.31 18.46 -0.41
N ARG A 64 -12.84 18.74 -1.62
CA ARG A 64 -12.43 18.02 -2.85
C ARG A 64 -10.97 18.26 -3.17
N ASN A 65 -10.46 19.48 -3.02
CA ASN A 65 -9.04 19.81 -3.21
C ASN A 65 -8.14 19.11 -2.19
N GLN A 66 -8.54 19.10 -0.91
CA GLN A 66 -7.81 18.38 0.14
C GLN A 66 -7.75 16.87 -0.12
N LEU A 67 -8.88 16.26 -0.49
CA LEU A 67 -8.94 14.84 -0.83
C LEU A 67 -8.10 14.53 -2.08
N SER A 68 -8.16 15.37 -3.10
CA SER A 68 -7.28 15.26 -4.28
C SER A 68 -5.79 15.34 -3.92
N GLY A 69 -5.45 16.22 -2.97
CA GLY A 69 -4.10 16.32 -2.41
C GLY A 69 -3.63 15.03 -1.72
N LEU A 70 -4.52 14.33 -1.00
CA LEU A 70 -4.24 13.01 -0.45
C LEU A 70 -4.06 11.96 -1.57
N LEU A 71 -4.97 11.92 -2.54
CA LEU A 71 -4.93 10.99 -3.67
C LEU A 71 -3.62 11.10 -4.48
N ASN A 72 -3.09 12.32 -4.66
CA ASN A 72 -1.82 12.54 -5.34
C ASN A 72 -0.61 11.91 -4.64
N LYS A 73 -0.73 11.54 -3.35
CA LYS A 73 0.30 10.84 -2.58
C LYS A 73 0.20 9.32 -2.70
N GLN A 74 -0.81 8.78 -3.38
CA GLN A 74 -1.11 7.35 -3.46
C GLN A 74 0.10 6.50 -3.83
N ALA A 75 0.82 6.85 -4.90
CA ALA A 75 1.94 6.05 -5.38
C ALA A 75 3.03 5.88 -4.31
N ASN A 76 3.39 6.97 -3.62
CA ASN A 76 4.39 6.93 -2.55
C ASN A 76 3.86 6.18 -1.33
N GLN A 77 2.65 6.49 -0.89
CA GLN A 77 2.04 5.88 0.31
C GLN A 77 1.84 4.37 0.14
N VAL A 78 1.28 3.92 -0.99
CA VAL A 78 1.10 2.48 -1.29
C VAL A 78 2.46 1.79 -1.52
N GLY A 79 3.43 2.49 -2.10
CA GLY A 79 4.77 1.96 -2.35
C GLY A 79 5.56 1.63 -1.08
N MET A 80 5.32 2.34 0.02
CA MET A 80 5.93 2.04 1.33
C MET A 80 5.55 0.67 1.90
N TYR A 81 4.52 0.03 1.35
CA TYR A 81 4.01 -1.27 1.81
C TYR A 81 4.28 -2.40 0.79
N ASN A 82 5.20 -2.22 -0.16
CA ASN A 82 5.51 -3.23 -1.19
C ASN A 82 5.83 -4.63 -0.61
N GLU A 83 6.46 -4.70 0.55
CA GLU A 83 6.75 -5.95 1.25
C GLU A 83 5.58 -6.47 2.12
N TYR A 84 4.53 -5.67 2.31
CA TYR A 84 3.40 -5.96 3.19
C TYR A 84 2.11 -6.12 2.36
N LYS A 85 2.00 -7.21 1.60
CA LYS A 85 1.01 -7.31 0.50
C LYS A 85 -0.43 -7.09 0.93
N GLN A 86 -0.85 -7.60 2.10
CA GLN A 86 -2.21 -7.38 2.59
C GLN A 86 -2.45 -5.92 2.98
N ILE A 87 -1.52 -5.30 3.72
CA ILE A 87 -1.61 -3.88 4.10
C ILE A 87 -1.65 -3.00 2.84
N GLN A 88 -0.76 -3.28 1.88
CA GLN A 88 -0.70 -2.59 0.61
C GLN A 88 -2.01 -2.67 -0.17
N ALA A 89 -2.59 -3.86 -0.27
CA ALA A 89 -3.86 -4.07 -0.97
C ALA A 89 -4.99 -3.30 -0.30
N GLY A 90 -5.10 -3.37 1.03
CA GLY A 90 -6.11 -2.62 1.79
C GLY A 90 -5.99 -1.10 1.60
N LEU A 91 -4.76 -0.58 1.65
CA LEU A 91 -4.51 0.85 1.41
C LEU A 91 -4.83 1.24 -0.03
N LYS A 92 -4.44 0.43 -1.03
CA LYS A 92 -4.78 0.66 -2.44
C LYS A 92 -6.29 0.73 -2.65
N SER A 93 -7.05 -0.19 -2.07
CA SER A 93 -8.52 -0.18 -2.15
C SER A 93 -9.13 1.08 -1.52
N ALA A 94 -8.59 1.58 -0.41
CA ALA A 94 -9.05 2.82 0.21
C ALA A 94 -8.80 4.05 -0.70
N TYR A 95 -7.64 4.12 -1.36
CA TYR A 95 -7.36 5.15 -2.36
C TYR A 95 -8.30 5.07 -3.56
N GLU A 96 -8.58 3.87 -4.06
CA GLU A 96 -9.53 3.66 -5.18
C GLU A 96 -10.96 4.08 -4.80
N ALA A 97 -11.42 3.75 -3.59
CA ALA A 97 -12.72 4.17 -3.08
C ALA A 97 -12.83 5.69 -2.94
N ALA A 98 -11.81 6.35 -2.36
CA ALA A 98 -11.76 7.80 -2.25
C ALA A 98 -11.72 8.49 -3.62
N LYS A 99 -10.96 7.91 -4.58
CA LYS A 99 -10.91 8.41 -5.96
C LYS A 99 -12.26 8.35 -6.65
N ALA A 100 -13.04 7.28 -6.44
CA ALA A 100 -14.38 7.17 -7.02
C ALA A 100 -15.31 8.30 -6.56
N VAL A 101 -15.21 8.74 -5.30
CA VAL A 101 -15.97 9.88 -4.77
C VAL A 101 -15.49 11.21 -5.38
N VAL A 102 -14.18 11.40 -5.52
CA VAL A 102 -13.63 12.62 -6.15
C VAL A 102 -13.93 12.70 -7.65
N ASP A 103 -13.94 11.58 -8.36
CA ASP A 103 -14.25 11.56 -9.80
C ASP A 103 -15.75 11.78 -10.07
N ASN A 104 -16.61 11.53 -9.07
CA ASN A 104 -18.03 11.84 -9.15
C ASN A 104 -18.29 13.35 -8.96
N THR A 105 -18.69 14.01 -10.04
CA THR A 105 -19.00 15.45 -10.04
C THR A 105 -20.20 15.80 -9.17
N ASN A 106 -21.08 14.84 -8.88
CA ASN A 106 -22.29 15.04 -8.10
C ASN A 106 -22.11 14.68 -6.61
N SER A 107 -20.90 14.28 -6.18
CA SER A 107 -20.67 13.95 -4.78
C SER A 107 -20.89 15.14 -3.86
N THR A 108 -21.68 14.91 -2.81
CA THR A 108 -22.04 15.93 -1.81
C THR A 108 -20.85 16.27 -0.91
N SER A 109 -20.94 17.39 -0.19
CA SER A 109 -19.93 17.78 0.82
C SER A 109 -19.75 16.72 1.91
N GLU A 110 -20.84 16.06 2.31
CA GLU A 110 -20.82 14.97 3.29
C GLU A 110 -20.04 13.77 2.74
N GLN A 111 -20.35 13.31 1.53
CA GLN A 111 -19.65 12.19 0.88
C GLN A 111 -18.15 12.46 0.71
N LEU A 112 -17.77 13.69 0.34
CA LEU A 112 -16.37 14.08 0.22
C LEU A 112 -15.65 14.05 1.57
N ASN A 113 -16.29 14.52 2.64
CA ASN A 113 -15.73 14.51 3.99
C ASN A 113 -15.61 13.09 4.55
N GLU A 114 -16.61 12.25 4.32
CA GLU A 114 -16.57 10.83 4.68
C GLU A 114 -15.44 10.11 3.95
N ALA A 115 -15.31 10.30 2.64
CA ALA A 115 -14.23 9.71 1.84
C ALA A 115 -12.84 10.18 2.29
N LYS A 116 -12.69 11.47 2.61
CA LYS A 116 -11.46 12.02 3.16
C LYS A 116 -11.11 11.38 4.50
N THR A 117 -12.05 11.35 5.44
CA THR A 117 -11.88 10.76 6.76
C THR A 117 -11.55 9.27 6.67
N ALA A 118 -12.25 8.54 5.79
CA ALA A 118 -12.00 7.12 5.55
C ALA A 118 -10.59 6.87 5.01
N LEU A 119 -10.11 7.70 4.07
CA LEU A 119 -8.75 7.59 3.53
C LEU A 119 -7.69 7.89 4.60
N GLU A 120 -7.86 8.96 5.39
CA GLU A 120 -6.95 9.31 6.49
C GLU A 120 -6.86 8.20 7.54
N ASN A 121 -8.01 7.59 7.88
CA ASN A 121 -8.07 6.45 8.77
C ASN A 121 -7.38 5.21 8.19
N ALA A 122 -7.56 4.93 6.89
CA ALA A 122 -6.91 3.81 6.22
C ALA A 122 -5.38 3.98 6.17
N ILE A 123 -4.88 5.19 5.92
CA ILE A 123 -3.45 5.52 5.97
C ILE A 123 -2.89 5.26 7.38
N SER A 124 -3.55 5.79 8.40
CA SER A 124 -3.14 5.60 9.80
C SER A 124 -3.20 4.13 10.23
N GLN A 125 -4.20 3.39 9.75
CA GLN A 125 -4.32 1.96 10.03
C GLN A 125 -3.22 1.14 9.34
N ALA A 126 -2.84 1.49 8.12
CA ALA A 126 -1.75 0.83 7.41
C ALA A 126 -0.42 0.96 8.18
N GLU A 127 -0.13 2.15 8.73
CA GLU A 127 1.03 2.40 9.56
C GLU A 127 1.02 1.55 10.83
N ARG A 128 -0.08 1.59 11.60
CA ARG A 128 -0.24 0.78 12.82
C ARG A 128 -0.13 -0.72 12.55
N ASN A 129 -0.71 -1.20 11.45
CA ASN A 129 -0.62 -2.61 11.06
C ASN A 129 0.81 -3.01 10.72
N LYS A 130 1.56 -2.14 10.04
CA LYS A 130 2.97 -2.38 9.72
C LYS A 130 3.82 -2.43 10.99
N ASP A 131 3.59 -1.51 11.93
CA ASP A 131 4.33 -1.50 13.19
C ASP A 131 4.04 -2.74 14.03
N SER A 132 2.77 -3.13 14.15
CA SER A 132 2.36 -4.37 14.81
C SER A 132 2.96 -5.60 14.13
N PHE A 133 2.92 -5.68 12.80
CA PHE A 133 3.57 -6.76 12.06
C PHE A 133 5.06 -6.82 12.39
N ASN A 134 5.74 -5.68 12.37
CA ASN A 134 7.18 -5.60 12.59
C ASN A 134 7.59 -6.04 13.98
N GLN A 135 6.86 -5.61 15.01
CA GLN A 135 7.08 -6.02 16.39
C GLN A 135 6.94 -7.54 16.54
N ASN A 136 5.94 -8.13 15.90
CA ASN A 136 5.67 -9.57 15.99
C ASN A 136 6.60 -10.43 15.12
N ASN A 137 7.31 -9.85 14.15
CA ASN A 137 8.10 -10.58 13.15
C ASN A 137 9.54 -10.05 13.02
N ALA A 138 10.12 -9.51 14.10
CA ALA A 138 11.45 -8.91 14.09
C ALA A 138 12.55 -9.84 13.54
N GLN A 139 12.51 -11.13 13.89
CA GLN A 139 13.46 -12.12 13.37
C GLN A 139 13.35 -12.30 11.85
N LEU A 140 12.12 -12.37 11.32
CA LEU A 140 11.89 -12.46 9.87
C LEU A 140 12.42 -11.22 9.15
N ILE A 141 12.20 -10.04 9.71
CA ILE A 141 12.71 -8.78 9.13
C ILE A 141 14.23 -8.77 9.08
N GLY A 142 14.88 -9.21 10.17
CA GLY A 142 16.34 -9.34 10.20
C GLY A 142 16.87 -10.26 9.09
N VAL A 143 16.30 -11.47 8.98
CA VAL A 143 16.68 -12.44 7.94
C VAL A 143 16.40 -11.91 6.53
N TYR A 144 15.24 -11.26 6.32
CA TYR A 144 14.86 -10.71 5.04
C TYR A 144 15.81 -9.58 4.58
N ASN A 145 16.22 -8.70 5.50
CA ASN A 145 17.20 -7.65 5.22
C ASN A 145 18.58 -8.24 4.93
N GLN A 146 18.99 -9.27 5.67
CA GLN A 146 20.24 -9.99 5.39
C GLN A 146 20.23 -10.58 3.97
N ILE A 147 19.11 -11.17 3.52
CA ILE A 147 18.99 -11.67 2.15
C ILE A 147 19.14 -10.52 1.13
N LYS A 148 18.52 -9.35 1.36
CA LYS A 148 18.65 -8.16 0.48
C LYS A 148 20.11 -7.71 0.33
N GLU A 149 20.84 -7.63 1.45
CA GLU A 149 22.26 -7.25 1.47
C GLU A 149 23.12 -8.26 0.71
N GLN A 150 22.91 -9.56 0.98
CA GLN A 150 23.69 -10.64 0.37
C GLN A 150 23.49 -10.71 -1.16
N ILE A 151 22.27 -10.56 -1.66
CA ILE A 151 22.02 -10.56 -3.11
C ILE A 151 22.74 -9.40 -3.80
N SER A 152 22.72 -8.22 -3.18
CA SER A 152 23.36 -7.02 -3.75
C SER A 152 24.86 -7.23 -3.96
N GLY A 153 25.54 -7.90 -3.02
CA GLY A 153 26.98 -8.17 -3.11
C GLY A 153 27.40 -9.12 -4.23
N ILE A 154 26.49 -9.91 -4.82
CA ILE A 154 26.90 -10.92 -5.83
C ILE A 154 26.54 -10.52 -7.27
N ASN A 155 25.52 -9.67 -7.46
CA ASN A 155 25.13 -9.22 -8.80
C ASN A 155 26.25 -8.45 -9.53
N GLU A 156 27.22 -7.91 -8.80
CA GLU A 156 28.33 -7.11 -9.35
C GLU A 156 29.54 -7.94 -9.85
N SER A 157 29.70 -9.22 -9.49
CA SER A 157 30.99 -9.93 -9.71
C SER A 157 31.02 -10.97 -10.85
N LEU A 158 29.90 -11.27 -11.52
CA LEU A 158 29.78 -12.51 -12.32
C LEU A 158 29.51 -12.36 -13.82
N ASP A 159 29.64 -11.17 -14.43
CA ASP A 159 29.23 -10.96 -15.84
C ASP A 159 30.23 -11.50 -16.90
N ARG A 160 31.40 -12.02 -16.48
CA ARG A 160 32.39 -12.60 -17.42
C ARG A 160 32.08 -14.06 -17.77
N ALA A 161 32.22 -14.45 -19.04
CA ALA A 161 32.01 -15.83 -19.50
C ALA A 161 32.80 -16.88 -18.68
N ALA A 162 33.99 -16.52 -18.20
CA ALA A 162 34.84 -17.35 -17.34
C ALA A 162 34.15 -17.84 -16.06
N TYR A 163 33.17 -17.09 -15.53
CA TYR A 163 32.45 -17.43 -14.30
C TYR A 163 31.18 -18.27 -14.53
N SER A 164 30.99 -18.85 -15.72
CA SER A 164 29.78 -19.63 -16.06
C SER A 164 29.53 -20.83 -15.12
N GLY A 165 30.59 -21.54 -14.70
CA GLY A 165 30.48 -22.65 -13.74
C GLY A 165 30.05 -22.17 -12.35
N ILE A 166 30.63 -21.07 -11.88
CA ILE A 166 30.28 -20.41 -10.61
C ILE A 166 28.82 -19.95 -10.65
N ARG A 167 28.41 -19.28 -11.73
CA ARG A 167 27.00 -18.86 -11.95
C ARG A 167 26.04 -20.04 -11.90
N ALA A 168 26.39 -21.17 -12.52
CA ALA A 168 25.54 -22.35 -12.54
C ALA A 168 25.28 -22.90 -11.12
N LYS A 169 26.31 -22.88 -10.26
CA LYS A 169 26.20 -23.30 -8.85
C LYS A 169 25.37 -22.33 -8.00
N LEU A 170 25.52 -21.03 -8.23
CA LEU A 170 24.81 -20.01 -7.44
C LEU A 170 23.36 -19.79 -7.84
N ARG A 171 23.03 -19.99 -9.12
CA ARG A 171 21.68 -19.74 -9.68
C ARG A 171 20.52 -20.29 -8.84
N PRO A 172 20.48 -21.57 -8.39
CA PRO A 172 19.37 -22.05 -7.60
C PRO A 172 19.24 -21.33 -6.24
N ILE A 173 20.37 -20.92 -5.65
CA ILE A 173 20.41 -20.19 -4.38
C ILE A 173 19.87 -18.77 -4.57
N TYR A 174 20.25 -18.10 -5.66
CA TYR A 174 19.67 -16.80 -6.03
C TYR A 174 18.18 -16.88 -6.28
N GLN A 175 17.73 -17.88 -7.03
CA GLN A 175 16.31 -18.01 -7.34
C GLN A 175 15.49 -18.18 -6.06
N ALA A 176 15.96 -19.00 -5.12
CA ALA A 176 15.32 -19.14 -3.82
C ALA A 176 15.26 -17.81 -3.05
N ALA A 177 16.36 -17.04 -3.06
CA ALA A 177 16.44 -15.74 -2.42
C ALA A 177 15.52 -14.68 -3.06
N ILE A 178 15.49 -14.61 -4.40
CA ILE A 178 14.58 -13.74 -5.15
C ILE A 178 13.13 -14.10 -4.87
N ILE A 179 12.78 -15.39 -4.75
CA ILE A 179 11.43 -15.81 -4.38
C ILE A 179 11.05 -15.27 -2.99
N VAL A 180 11.96 -15.33 -2.01
CA VAL A 180 11.71 -14.73 -0.68
C VAL A 180 11.47 -13.23 -0.82
N LEU A 181 12.32 -12.51 -1.57
CA LEU A 181 12.18 -11.06 -1.75
C LEU A 181 10.89 -10.66 -2.47
N GLN A 182 10.50 -11.42 -3.50
CA GLN A 182 9.27 -11.19 -4.27
C GLN A 182 8.00 -11.44 -3.44
N ASN A 183 8.02 -12.47 -2.59
CA ASN A 183 6.93 -12.74 -1.65
C ASN A 183 6.79 -11.63 -0.61
N GLY A 184 7.88 -10.92 -0.30
CA GLY A 184 7.90 -9.84 0.69
C GLY A 184 8.00 -10.38 2.12
N LEU A 185 7.52 -9.59 3.07
CA LEU A 185 7.43 -9.93 4.49
C LEU A 185 6.06 -10.53 4.84
N GLN A 186 4.99 -9.99 4.26
CA GLN A 186 3.62 -10.41 4.51
C GLN A 186 2.93 -10.79 3.19
N THR A 187 2.29 -11.95 3.18
CA THR A 187 1.50 -12.44 2.04
C THR A 187 0.20 -11.64 1.85
N ALA A 188 -0.46 -11.81 0.71
CA ALA A 188 -1.76 -11.19 0.45
C ALA A 188 -2.85 -11.66 1.43
N GLY A 189 -2.72 -12.87 1.98
CA GLY A 189 -3.60 -13.40 3.02
C GLY A 189 -3.31 -12.87 4.43
N GLY A 190 -2.28 -12.03 4.60
CA GLY A 190 -1.94 -11.43 5.89
C GLY A 190 -0.94 -12.21 6.74
N SER A 191 -0.71 -13.47 6.40
CA SER A 191 0.31 -14.29 7.08
C SER A 191 1.71 -13.80 6.75
N ALA A 192 2.60 -13.86 7.73
CA ALA A 192 4.03 -13.66 7.52
C ALA A 192 4.59 -14.74 6.59
N VAL A 193 5.60 -14.38 5.79
CA VAL A 193 6.38 -15.36 5.02
C VAL A 193 7.12 -16.30 5.98
N SER A 194 7.27 -17.57 5.58
CA SER A 194 7.87 -18.61 6.41
C SER A 194 9.29 -18.24 6.88
N LEU A 195 9.44 -17.96 8.18
CA LEU A 195 10.72 -17.72 8.82
C LEU A 195 11.70 -18.89 8.64
N PRO A 196 11.33 -20.17 8.87
CA PRO A 196 12.26 -21.29 8.65
C PRO A 196 12.79 -21.35 7.22
N TYR A 197 11.94 -21.09 6.22
CA TYR A 197 12.36 -21.08 4.83
C TYR A 197 13.31 -19.90 4.54
N ALA A 198 12.95 -18.69 4.97
CA ALA A 198 13.81 -17.50 4.79
C ALA A 198 15.18 -17.70 5.47
N THR A 199 15.22 -18.25 6.68
CA THR A 199 16.47 -18.54 7.40
C THR A 199 17.33 -19.54 6.65
N LYS A 200 16.72 -20.61 6.11
CA LYS A 200 17.45 -21.58 5.28
C LYS A 200 18.06 -20.90 4.06
N VAL A 201 17.29 -20.07 3.35
CA VAL A 201 17.76 -19.34 2.17
C VAL A 201 18.91 -18.39 2.49
N SER A 202 18.83 -17.64 3.59
CA SER A 202 19.91 -16.76 4.07
C SER A 202 21.18 -17.56 4.43
N SER A 203 21.03 -18.72 5.07
CA SER A 203 22.15 -19.61 5.38
C SER A 203 22.82 -20.16 4.13
N ASP A 204 22.02 -20.64 3.15
CA ASP A 204 22.51 -21.16 1.88
C ASP A 204 23.27 -20.07 1.08
N LEU A 205 22.75 -18.82 1.08
CA LEU A 205 23.45 -17.67 0.51
C LEU A 205 24.80 -17.40 1.19
N SER A 206 24.81 -17.39 2.52
CA SER A 206 26.04 -17.16 3.31
C SER A 206 27.09 -18.23 3.02
N ALA A 207 26.67 -19.50 2.97
CA ALA A 207 27.56 -20.62 2.66
C ALA A 207 28.10 -20.55 1.22
N ALA A 208 27.27 -20.12 0.26
CA ALA A 208 27.69 -19.94 -1.12
C ALA A 208 28.68 -18.81 -1.28
N LEU A 209 28.44 -17.67 -0.62
CA LEU A 209 29.35 -16.53 -0.56
C LEU A 209 30.73 -16.93 0.00
N ALA A 210 30.76 -17.70 1.09
CA ALA A 210 31.99 -18.17 1.70
C ALA A 210 32.80 -19.09 0.79
N LYS A 211 32.14 -19.83 -0.11
CA LYS A 211 32.78 -20.74 -1.09
C LYS A 211 33.21 -20.08 -2.38
N LEU A 212 32.84 -18.82 -2.63
CA LEU A 212 33.23 -18.11 -3.85
C LEU A 212 34.74 -18.16 -4.15
N PRO A 213 35.66 -18.04 -3.16
CA PRO A 213 37.10 -18.13 -3.43
C PRO A 213 37.58 -19.51 -3.87
N GLU A 214 36.77 -20.56 -3.65
CA GLU A 214 37.08 -21.95 -4.00
C GLU A 214 36.54 -22.36 -5.39
N TRP A 215 35.72 -21.51 -6.02
CA TRP A 215 35.05 -21.77 -7.30
C TRP A 215 35.64 -20.97 -8.44
#